data_AF-V2XXR5-F1
#
_entry.id   AF-V2XXR5-F1
#
_cell.length_a   1.000
_cell.length_b   1.000
_cell.length_c   1.000
_cell.angle_alpha   90.00
_cell.angle_beta   90.00
_cell.angle_gamma   90.00
#
_symmetry.space_group_name_H-M   'P 1'
#
loop_
_entity.id
_entity.type
_entity.pdbx_description
1 polymer ?
#
loop_
_entity_poly.entity_id
_entity_poly.type
_entity_poly.pdbx_seq_one_letter_code
_entity_poly.pdbx_strand_id
1 'polypeptide(L)'
;MLAFSVLSLILPLLWTTFVAGWPLLWNRESPSVCNGRPELCRRRYSNITFIGAHNSYAFSEDPLALSRNQRINVSQQLDLGVRLLQAQAHVDDGELHFCHTIFLGCVWETPFSTTDSTFPCSIDRIQGPLLPMDHLYMINHSLNTNVFPIPGGAGVIVPNVFEAETTNGVKSIMDNVRGCAPFAMDKNPNFILLDWVDEGEAFLAADQLNGFTSPSQSAPATGGETNNAPARSRHGPWLAILTLGFGVLALGS
;
A
#
# COMPACT_ATOMS: atom_id res chain seq x y z
N MET A 1 -52.31 61.78 -20.26
CA MET A 1 -51.76 61.87 -18.88
C MET A 1 -52.14 60.56 -18.20
N LEU A 2 -51.31 59.69 -17.65
CA LEU A 2 -49.89 59.60 -17.32
C LEU A 2 -49.59 58.07 -17.24
N ALA A 3 -48.59 57.55 -17.95
CA ALA A 3 -47.35 57.04 -17.38
C ALA A 3 -47.50 56.04 -16.20
N PHE A 4 -47.61 54.75 -16.51
CA PHE A 4 -47.15 53.62 -15.67
C PHE A 4 -46.54 52.58 -16.61
N SER A 5 -45.28 52.80 -17.02
CA SER A 5 -44.07 52.18 -16.45
C SER A 5 -43.96 50.70 -16.82
N VAL A 6 -43.17 50.46 -17.86
CA VAL A 6 -42.91 49.21 -18.59
C VAL A 6 -41.92 48.32 -17.81
N LEU A 7 -42.11 48.15 -16.49
CA LEU A 7 -41.10 47.50 -15.64
C LEU A 7 -41.56 46.15 -15.07
N SER A 8 -42.05 45.24 -15.92
CA SER A 8 -42.45 43.90 -15.44
C SER A 8 -42.19 42.72 -16.40
N LEU A 9 -41.32 42.88 -17.40
CA LEU A 9 -41.08 41.83 -18.41
C LEU A 9 -39.62 41.37 -18.58
N ILE A 10 -38.73 41.68 -17.62
CA ILE A 10 -37.28 41.32 -17.73
C ILE A 10 -36.83 40.26 -16.70
N LEU A 11 -37.73 39.61 -15.97
CA LEU A 11 -37.39 38.46 -15.11
C LEU A 11 -38.39 37.32 -15.38
N PRO A 12 -38.14 36.47 -16.40
CA PRO A 12 -37.67 35.12 -16.06
C PRO A 12 -36.80 34.47 -17.15
N LEU A 13 -35.99 35.23 -17.88
CA LEU A 13 -35.10 34.66 -18.92
C LEU A 13 -33.66 34.39 -18.46
N LEU A 14 -33.34 34.64 -17.19
CA LEU A 14 -32.01 34.40 -16.61
C LEU A 14 -31.96 33.22 -15.61
N TRP A 15 -33.01 32.39 -15.57
CA TRP A 15 -33.07 31.20 -14.70
C TRP A 15 -33.19 29.88 -15.47
N THR A 16 -32.89 29.87 -16.78
CA THR A 16 -32.89 28.64 -17.59
C THR A 16 -31.54 28.28 -18.21
N THR A 17 -30.47 29.04 -17.95
CA THR A 17 -29.13 28.78 -18.53
C THR A 17 -28.13 28.13 -17.58
N PHE A 18 -28.51 27.69 -16.37
CA PHE A 18 -27.57 27.12 -15.40
C PHE A 18 -27.81 25.65 -15.01
N VAL A 19 -28.37 24.82 -15.89
CA VAL A 19 -28.38 23.34 -15.67
C VAL A 19 -27.95 22.53 -16.90
N ALA A 20 -27.58 23.17 -18.02
CA ALA A 20 -27.09 22.47 -19.20
C ALA A 20 -25.64 22.86 -19.47
N GLY A 21 -24.67 22.25 -18.78
CA GLY A 21 -23.27 22.49 -19.14
C GLY A 21 -22.19 22.26 -18.10
N TRP A 22 -22.43 21.58 -16.98
CA TRP A 22 -21.37 20.66 -16.57
C TRP A 22 -21.59 19.40 -17.39
N PRO A 23 -20.81 19.18 -18.45
CA PRO A 23 -20.74 17.82 -18.94
C PRO A 23 -20.36 16.98 -17.71
N LEU A 24 -20.96 15.81 -17.62
CA LEU A 24 -20.47 14.70 -16.84
C LEU A 24 -19.07 14.32 -17.38
N LEU A 25 -18.11 15.25 -17.30
CA LEU A 25 -16.68 15.02 -17.36
C LEU A 25 -16.22 14.69 -15.94
N TRP A 26 -16.97 13.82 -15.26
CA TRP A 26 -16.31 12.82 -14.47
C TRP A 26 -15.95 11.68 -15.43
N ASN A 27 -15.06 11.98 -16.39
CA ASN A 27 -14.15 10.95 -16.86
C ASN A 27 -13.32 10.59 -15.63
N ARG A 28 -13.86 9.73 -14.77
CA ARG A 28 -12.98 8.90 -13.95
C ARG A 28 -12.28 8.10 -15.02
N GLU A 29 -11.06 8.49 -15.34
CA GLU A 29 -10.15 7.62 -16.07
C GLU A 29 -10.11 6.35 -15.22
N SER A 30 -10.88 5.34 -15.64
CA SER A 30 -10.85 4.05 -14.99
C SER A 30 -9.38 3.63 -15.08
N PRO A 31 -8.73 3.29 -13.95
CA PRO A 31 -7.32 2.97 -13.96
C PRO A 31 -7.06 2.01 -15.11
N SER A 32 -6.19 2.40 -16.05
CA SER A 32 -5.82 1.53 -17.18
C SER A 32 -5.14 0.26 -16.68
N VAL A 33 -4.75 0.24 -15.41
CA VAL A 33 -4.02 -0.81 -14.71
C VAL A 33 -4.57 -0.91 -13.27
N CYS A 34 -4.88 -2.11 -12.80
CA CYS A 34 -5.30 -2.38 -11.41
C CYS A 34 -4.26 -3.27 -10.74
N ASN A 35 -3.66 -2.81 -9.65
CA ASN A 35 -2.56 -3.54 -8.97
C ASN A 35 -1.46 -3.99 -9.95
N GLY A 36 -1.07 -3.08 -10.85
CA GLY A 36 -0.02 -3.33 -11.85
C GLY A 36 -0.41 -4.12 -13.08
N ARG A 37 -1.69 -4.52 -13.21
CA ARG A 37 -2.19 -5.20 -14.41
C ARG A 37 -3.60 -4.78 -14.85
N PRO A 38 -3.86 -4.52 -16.15
CA PRO A 38 -5.21 -4.34 -16.65
C PRO A 38 -6.09 -5.60 -16.45
N GLU A 39 -5.49 -6.79 -16.54
CA GLU A 39 -6.19 -8.08 -16.40
C GLU A 39 -6.83 -8.23 -15.01
N LEU A 40 -6.23 -7.60 -13.98
CA LEU A 40 -6.74 -7.65 -12.62
C LEU A 40 -7.96 -6.74 -12.41
N CYS A 41 -8.23 -5.76 -13.28
CA CYS A 41 -9.36 -4.83 -13.11
C CYS A 41 -10.74 -5.50 -13.15
N ARG A 42 -10.85 -6.67 -13.80
CA ARG A 42 -12.10 -7.45 -13.85
C ARG A 42 -12.13 -8.60 -12.85
N ARG A 43 -11.05 -8.81 -12.09
CA ARG A 43 -10.93 -9.92 -11.14
C ARG A 43 -11.43 -9.46 -9.77
N ARG A 44 -12.19 -10.33 -9.10
CA ARG A 44 -12.62 -10.06 -7.72
C ARG A 44 -11.39 -9.97 -6.82
N TYR A 45 -11.35 -8.98 -5.93
CA TYR A 45 -10.25 -8.81 -4.96
C TYR A 45 -9.99 -10.08 -4.14
N SER A 46 -11.07 -10.80 -3.77
CA SER A 46 -11.02 -12.07 -3.06
C SER A 46 -10.43 -13.24 -3.86
N ASN A 47 -10.13 -13.05 -5.14
CA ASN A 47 -9.52 -14.03 -6.03
C ASN A 47 -8.24 -13.42 -6.63
N ILE A 48 -7.47 -12.68 -5.85
CA ILE A 48 -6.14 -12.19 -6.22
C ILE A 48 -5.22 -12.47 -5.03
N THR A 49 -4.01 -12.95 -5.32
CA THR A 49 -2.92 -13.09 -4.35
C THR A 49 -2.08 -11.83 -4.37
N PHE A 50 -1.86 -11.22 -3.21
CA PHE A 50 -1.05 -10.03 -3.01
C PHE A 50 0.11 -10.31 -2.07
N ILE A 51 1.21 -9.57 -2.24
CA ILE A 51 2.27 -9.50 -1.23
C ILE A 51 1.86 -8.49 -0.15
N GLY A 52 2.05 -8.89 1.10
CA GLY A 52 1.92 -8.06 2.28
C GLY A 52 3.26 -7.88 2.98
N ALA A 53 3.46 -6.71 3.57
CA ALA A 53 4.62 -6.42 4.41
C ALA A 53 4.26 -6.60 5.89
N HIS A 54 4.95 -7.52 6.55
CA HIS A 54 4.88 -7.71 7.99
C HIS A 54 5.52 -6.52 8.71
N ASN A 55 4.84 -5.99 9.73
CA ASN A 55 5.22 -4.77 10.47
C ASN A 55 5.80 -3.69 9.55
N SER A 56 5.05 -3.31 8.51
CA SER A 56 5.51 -2.50 7.38
C SER A 56 6.19 -1.17 7.78
N TYR A 57 5.82 -0.63 8.95
CA TYR A 57 6.36 0.62 9.50
C TYR A 57 7.75 0.44 10.15
N ALA A 58 8.11 -0.78 10.55
CA ALA A 58 9.36 -1.10 11.23
C ALA A 58 10.51 -1.27 10.22
N PHE A 59 10.77 -0.21 9.44
CA PHE A 59 11.87 -0.19 8.47
C PHE A 59 13.12 0.49 9.04
N SER A 60 14.29 -0.01 8.67
CA SER A 60 15.57 0.66 9.00
C SER A 60 16.69 0.18 8.07
N GLU A 61 17.51 1.10 7.59
CA GLU A 61 18.74 0.76 6.87
C GLU A 61 19.85 0.26 7.83
N ASP A 62 19.79 0.61 9.12
CA ASP A 62 20.80 0.25 10.12
C ASP A 62 20.80 -1.27 10.39
N PRO A 63 21.89 -2.00 10.03
CA PRO A 63 21.99 -3.43 10.26
C PRO A 63 21.90 -3.86 11.72
N LEU A 64 22.12 -2.94 12.67
CA LEU A 64 22.07 -3.20 14.09
C LEU A 64 20.65 -3.04 14.68
N ALA A 65 19.70 -2.53 13.91
CA ALA A 65 18.30 -2.44 14.33
C ALA A 65 17.63 -3.83 14.26
N LEU A 66 17.78 -4.62 15.33
CA LEU A 66 17.36 -6.03 15.39
C LEU A 66 15.85 -6.25 15.24
N SER A 67 15.02 -5.25 15.55
CA SER A 67 13.56 -5.33 15.48
C SER A 67 12.98 -4.83 14.16
N ARG A 68 13.82 -4.51 13.17
CA ARG A 68 13.34 -4.08 11.86
C ARG A 68 12.83 -5.29 11.07
N ASN A 69 11.75 -5.08 10.34
CA ASN A 69 11.13 -6.07 9.47
C ASN A 69 11.34 -5.76 7.98
N GLN A 70 11.67 -4.50 7.67
CA GLN A 70 11.83 -4.01 6.30
C GLN A 70 13.13 -3.21 6.19
N ARG A 71 13.76 -3.20 5.01
CA ARG A 71 14.86 -2.26 4.71
C ARG A 71 14.37 -0.96 4.11
N ILE A 72 13.24 -1.03 3.41
CA ILE A 72 12.66 0.06 2.65
C ILE A 72 11.43 0.65 3.35
N ASN A 73 11.17 1.94 3.15
CA ASN A 73 10.03 2.63 3.73
C ASN A 73 8.70 2.20 3.09
N VAL A 74 7.57 2.53 3.73
CA VAL A 74 6.23 2.13 3.28
C VAL A 74 5.93 2.57 1.84
N SER A 75 6.35 3.76 1.43
CA SER A 75 6.13 4.24 0.06
C SER A 75 6.84 3.33 -0.96
N GLN A 76 8.11 2.99 -0.69
CA GLN A 76 8.87 2.07 -1.53
C GLN A 76 8.23 0.67 -1.55
N GLN A 77 7.70 0.19 -0.42
CA GLN A 77 6.98 -1.10 -0.37
C GLN A 77 5.75 -1.08 -1.29
N LEU A 78 4.99 0.02 -1.27
CA LEU A 78 3.83 0.21 -2.14
C LEU A 78 4.23 0.31 -3.62
N ASP A 79 5.36 0.96 -3.92
CA ASP A 79 5.92 1.07 -5.27
C ASP A 79 6.34 -0.29 -5.83
N LEU A 80 6.88 -1.19 -4.99
CA LEU A 80 7.18 -2.58 -5.37
C LEU A 80 5.93 -3.42 -5.67
N GLY A 81 4.76 -3.00 -5.17
CA GLY A 81 3.50 -3.71 -5.38
C GLY A 81 2.92 -4.35 -4.12
N VAL A 82 3.42 -4.04 -2.92
CA VAL A 82 2.80 -4.47 -1.66
C VAL A 82 1.37 -3.91 -1.58
N ARG A 83 0.38 -4.73 -1.24
CA ARG A 83 -1.03 -4.33 -1.12
C ARG A 83 -1.69 -4.71 0.21
N LEU A 84 -0.90 -5.21 1.15
CA LEU A 84 -1.27 -5.34 2.55
C LEU A 84 -0.13 -4.77 3.41
N LEU A 85 -0.44 -3.79 4.25
CA LEU A 85 0.49 -3.22 5.23
C LEU A 85 0.01 -3.69 6.60
N GLN A 86 0.76 -4.59 7.22
CA GLN A 86 0.43 -5.03 8.57
C GLN A 86 1.13 -4.10 9.56
N ALA A 87 0.34 -3.51 10.45
CA ALA A 87 0.79 -2.70 11.56
C ALA A 87 0.00 -3.08 12.80
N GLN A 88 0.58 -2.86 13.96
CA GLN A 88 -0.14 -2.88 15.21
C GLN A 88 0.13 -1.61 15.97
N ALA A 89 -0.94 -1.05 16.53
CA ALA A 89 -0.85 0.11 17.38
C ALA A 89 -1.43 -0.17 18.78
N HIS A 90 -0.85 0.48 19.77
CA HIS A 90 -1.34 0.59 21.14
C HIS A 90 -1.55 2.07 21.45
N VAL A 91 -2.46 2.34 22.36
CA VAL A 91 -2.64 3.70 22.87
C VAL A 91 -1.75 3.83 24.11
N ASP A 92 -0.82 4.78 24.07
CA ASP A 92 0.05 5.15 25.19
C ASP A 92 -0.14 6.65 25.46
N ASP A 93 -0.43 7.03 26.70
CA ASP A 93 -0.76 8.40 27.11
C ASP A 93 -1.79 9.16 26.22
N GLY A 94 -2.72 8.41 25.59
CA GLY A 94 -3.76 8.98 24.73
C GLY A 94 -3.32 9.21 23.28
N GLU A 95 -2.07 8.89 22.94
CA GLU A 95 -1.54 8.89 21.59
C GLU A 95 -1.46 7.46 21.03
N LEU A 96 -1.64 7.33 19.71
CA LEU A 96 -1.54 6.05 19.04
C LEU A 96 -0.08 5.80 18.68
N HIS A 97 0.54 4.79 19.30
CA HIS A 97 1.90 4.35 19.02
C HIS A 97 1.90 3.01 18.32
N PHE A 98 2.73 2.83 17.29
CA PHE A 98 2.92 1.51 16.71
C PHE A 98 3.81 0.64 17.61
N CYS A 99 3.38 -0.59 17.90
CA CYS A 99 4.16 -1.56 18.67
C CYS A 99 4.28 -2.87 17.90
N HIS A 100 5.38 -3.59 18.13
CA HIS A 100 5.69 -4.85 17.46
C HIS A 100 4.97 -6.02 18.17
N THR A 101 3.66 -6.19 17.95
CA THR A 101 2.93 -7.44 18.19
C THR A 101 1.80 -7.57 17.14
N ILE A 102 0.95 -8.61 17.13
CA ILE A 102 0.25 -9.06 15.91
C ILE A 102 -1.28 -9.26 16.13
N PHE A 103 -2.20 -8.83 15.22
CA PHE A 103 -3.57 -9.39 14.93
C PHE A 103 -4.38 -8.63 13.85
N LEU A 104 -5.13 -9.37 13.02
CA LEU A 104 -6.25 -8.89 12.17
C LEU A 104 -7.47 -9.84 12.32
N GLY A 105 -8.65 -9.33 12.70
CA GLY A 105 -9.82 -10.15 13.06
C GLY A 105 -10.78 -10.53 11.92
N CYS A 106 -10.40 -10.37 10.64
CA CYS A 106 -11.28 -10.64 9.49
C CYS A 106 -10.66 -11.58 8.43
N VAL A 107 -9.45 -12.07 8.71
CA VAL A 107 -8.64 -12.95 7.86
C VAL A 107 -8.11 -14.03 8.80
N TRP A 108 -8.21 -15.31 8.44
CA TRP A 108 -7.44 -16.33 9.18
C TRP A 108 -6.05 -16.44 8.59
N GLU A 109 -5.09 -16.79 9.43
CA GLU A 109 -3.68 -16.86 9.04
C GLU A 109 -3.01 -18.13 9.56
N THR A 110 -1.86 -18.47 8.99
CA THR A 110 -1.01 -19.56 9.52
C THR A 110 -0.25 -19.09 10.76
N PRO A 111 0.39 -19.98 11.53
CA PRO A 111 1.23 -19.58 12.66
C PRO A 111 2.26 -18.51 12.27
N PHE A 112 2.50 -17.59 13.19
CA PHE A 112 3.46 -16.49 13.04
C PHE A 112 4.73 -16.75 13.85
N SER A 113 5.74 -15.87 13.73
CA SER A 113 7.04 -16.00 14.41
C SER A 113 7.72 -17.37 14.20
N THR A 114 7.52 -17.96 13.01
CA THR A 114 8.09 -19.28 12.69
C THR A 114 9.60 -19.21 12.60
N THR A 115 10.26 -20.22 13.16
CA THR A 115 11.69 -20.50 12.99
C THR A 115 11.91 -21.79 12.17
N ASP A 116 10.83 -22.41 11.69
CA ASP A 116 10.86 -23.57 10.81
C ASP A 116 10.65 -23.10 9.37
N SER A 117 11.68 -23.23 8.54
CA SER A 117 11.70 -22.80 7.14
C SER A 117 10.84 -23.66 6.22
N THR A 118 10.25 -24.76 6.72
CA THR A 118 9.27 -25.56 5.96
C THR A 118 7.85 -24.99 6.04
N PHE A 119 7.60 -24.03 6.93
CA PHE A 119 6.30 -23.38 7.13
C PHE A 119 5.15 -24.38 7.27
N PRO A 120 5.15 -25.26 8.30
CA PRO A 120 4.10 -26.25 8.48
C PRO A 120 2.74 -25.57 8.62
N CYS A 121 1.82 -25.89 7.71
CA CYS A 121 0.55 -25.19 7.64
C CYS A 121 -0.44 -25.68 8.69
N SER A 122 -1.08 -24.73 9.36
CA SER A 122 -2.26 -24.95 10.20
C SER A 122 -3.12 -23.69 10.20
N ILE A 123 -4.42 -23.84 10.48
CA ILE A 123 -5.31 -22.70 10.65
C ILE A 123 -5.07 -22.12 12.04
N ASP A 124 -4.69 -20.85 12.10
CA ASP A 124 -4.53 -20.11 13.34
C ASP A 124 -5.35 -18.81 13.30
N ARG A 125 -5.66 -18.27 14.49
CA ARG A 125 -6.18 -16.90 14.67
C ARG A 125 -7.41 -16.54 13.83
N ILE A 126 -8.34 -17.50 13.70
CA ILE A 126 -9.65 -17.33 13.07
C ILE A 126 -10.70 -16.86 14.08
N GLN A 127 -11.61 -15.99 13.67
CA GLN A 127 -12.76 -15.57 14.48
C GLN A 127 -14.07 -16.07 13.83
N GLY A 128 -14.94 -16.70 14.63
CA GLY A 128 -16.27 -17.14 14.17
C GLY A 128 -17.21 -15.97 13.88
N PRO A 129 -18.38 -16.21 13.24
CA PRO A 129 -19.03 -17.51 13.05
C PRO A 129 -18.73 -18.20 11.71
N LEU A 130 -17.94 -17.57 10.83
CA LEU A 130 -17.66 -18.08 9.50
C LEU A 130 -16.71 -19.30 9.56
N LEU A 131 -16.86 -20.23 8.61
CA LEU A 131 -15.89 -21.33 8.47
C LEU A 131 -14.58 -20.79 7.87
N PRO A 132 -13.42 -21.44 8.06
CA PRO A 132 -12.16 -21.05 7.41
C PRO A 132 -12.29 -20.83 5.90
N MET A 133 -13.20 -21.59 5.28
CA MET A 133 -13.47 -21.53 3.86
C MET A 133 -14.21 -20.28 3.37
N ASP A 134 -14.87 -19.58 4.28
CA ASP A 134 -15.67 -18.38 4.00
C ASP A 134 -14.87 -17.09 4.23
N HIS A 135 -13.62 -17.20 4.69
CA HIS A 135 -12.73 -16.09 4.93
C HIS A 135 -11.77 -15.85 3.76
N LEU A 136 -11.32 -14.61 3.63
CA LEU A 136 -10.01 -14.37 3.01
C LEU A 136 -8.94 -14.96 3.92
N TYR A 137 -7.86 -15.47 3.35
CA TYR A 137 -6.79 -16.03 4.16
C TYR A 137 -5.41 -15.56 3.75
N MET A 138 -4.53 -15.56 4.73
CA MET A 138 -3.16 -15.08 4.62
C MET A 138 -2.22 -16.20 5.06
N ILE A 139 -1.08 -16.33 4.39
CA ILE A 139 0.02 -17.15 4.90
C ILE A 139 1.10 -16.25 5.50
N ASN A 140 1.51 -16.55 6.72
CA ASN A 140 2.65 -15.94 7.38
C ASN A 140 3.93 -16.61 6.86
N HIS A 141 4.52 -16.03 5.81
CA HIS A 141 5.74 -16.54 5.17
C HIS A 141 6.96 -15.72 5.58
N SER A 142 7.11 -15.50 6.89
CA SER A 142 8.17 -14.67 7.47
C SER A 142 9.03 -15.52 8.41
N LEU A 143 10.24 -15.87 7.97
CA LEU A 143 11.17 -16.71 8.74
C LEU A 143 11.91 -15.87 9.77
N ASN A 144 12.00 -16.40 10.98
CA ASN A 144 12.73 -15.78 12.07
C ASN A 144 13.87 -16.68 12.58
N THR A 145 14.84 -16.07 13.23
CA THR A 145 15.93 -16.76 13.92
C THR A 145 15.88 -16.45 15.41
N ASN A 146 16.12 -17.46 16.24
CA ASN A 146 16.30 -17.28 17.67
C ASN A 146 17.75 -16.88 17.96
N VAL A 147 18.00 -15.60 18.21
CA VAL A 147 19.34 -15.06 18.48
C VAL A 147 19.76 -15.24 19.93
N PHE A 148 18.81 -15.54 20.83
CA PHE A 148 19.10 -15.84 22.22
C PHE A 148 18.12 -16.90 22.75
N PRO A 149 18.41 -18.20 22.56
CA PRO A 149 17.55 -19.26 23.05
C PRO A 149 17.58 -19.30 24.59
N ILE A 150 16.41 -19.14 25.21
CA ILE A 150 16.25 -19.24 26.67
C ILE A 150 15.78 -20.66 27.01
N PRO A 151 16.51 -21.42 27.85
CA PRO A 151 16.07 -22.73 28.30
C PRO A 151 14.70 -22.63 29.00
N GLY A 152 13.68 -23.29 28.44
CA GLY A 152 12.31 -23.28 28.98
C GLY A 152 11.44 -22.08 28.56
N GLY A 153 11.89 -21.22 27.64
CA GLY A 153 11.11 -20.10 27.09
C GLY A 153 11.32 -19.92 25.58
N ALA A 154 10.62 -18.94 24.98
CA ALA A 154 10.65 -18.70 23.53
C ALA A 154 11.95 -18.04 23.01
N GLY A 155 12.87 -17.61 23.88
CA GLY A 155 14.08 -16.88 23.49
C GLY A 155 13.81 -15.51 22.88
N VAL A 156 14.84 -14.88 22.30
CA VAL A 156 14.71 -13.64 21.52
C VAL A 156 14.70 -13.99 20.04
N ILE A 157 13.56 -13.77 19.40
CA ILE A 157 13.32 -14.09 17.99
C ILE A 157 13.36 -12.79 17.19
N VAL A 158 14.10 -12.78 16.08
CA VAL A 158 14.20 -11.64 15.16
C VAL A 158 14.00 -12.12 13.72
N PRO A 159 13.50 -11.26 12.82
CA PRO A 159 13.39 -11.58 11.40
C PRO A 159 14.73 -12.02 10.80
N ASN A 160 14.75 -13.14 10.09
CA ASN A 160 15.97 -13.70 9.52
C ASN A 160 16.32 -13.02 8.20
N VAL A 161 17.12 -11.95 8.29
CA VAL A 161 17.56 -11.20 7.12
C VAL A 161 18.53 -11.98 6.21
N PHE A 162 19.28 -12.94 6.77
CA PHE A 162 20.30 -13.68 6.02
C PHE A 162 19.71 -14.74 5.10
N GLU A 163 18.53 -15.25 5.44
CA GLU A 163 17.78 -16.20 4.61
C GLU A 163 16.62 -15.53 3.86
N ALA A 164 16.51 -14.20 3.89
CA ALA A 164 15.42 -13.46 3.28
C ALA A 164 15.26 -13.77 1.78
N GLU A 165 16.36 -13.78 1.02
CA GLU A 165 16.34 -14.09 -0.42
C GLU A 165 15.82 -15.51 -0.71
N THR A 166 16.22 -16.49 0.10
CA THR A 166 15.77 -17.89 -0.06
C THR A 166 14.32 -18.07 0.41
N THR A 167 13.97 -17.45 1.54
CA THR A 167 12.62 -17.48 2.11
C THR A 167 11.63 -16.84 1.13
N ASN A 168 11.94 -15.67 0.60
CA ASN A 168 11.07 -14.93 -0.32
C ASN A 168 11.17 -15.43 -1.77
N GLY A 169 11.90 -16.53 -2.02
CA GLY A 169 12.03 -17.14 -3.34
C GLY A 169 10.75 -17.87 -3.79
N VAL A 170 10.53 -17.97 -5.10
CA VAL A 170 9.31 -18.59 -5.67
C VAL A 170 9.08 -19.99 -5.12
N LYS A 171 10.14 -20.80 -5.01
CA LYS A 171 10.03 -22.18 -4.54
C LYS A 171 9.49 -22.26 -3.11
N SER A 172 10.07 -21.48 -2.19
CA SER A 172 9.70 -21.48 -0.77
C SER A 172 8.24 -21.06 -0.59
N ILE A 173 7.85 -19.96 -1.22
CA ILE A 173 6.47 -19.47 -1.21
C ILE A 173 5.50 -20.50 -1.77
N MET A 174 5.81 -21.08 -2.94
CA MET A 174 4.93 -22.06 -3.58
C MET A 174 4.78 -23.34 -2.75
N ASP A 175 5.84 -23.78 -2.07
CA ASP A 175 5.78 -24.94 -1.18
C ASP A 175 4.89 -24.67 0.05
N ASN A 176 5.01 -23.48 0.65
CA ASN A 176 4.10 -23.05 1.73
C ASN A 176 2.64 -22.99 1.23
N VAL A 177 2.38 -22.40 0.06
CA VAL A 177 1.02 -22.32 -0.51
C VAL A 177 0.43 -23.71 -0.71
N ARG A 178 1.19 -24.64 -1.30
CA ARG A 178 0.75 -26.03 -1.52
C ARG A 178 0.47 -26.75 -0.21
N GLY A 179 1.29 -26.52 0.83
CA GLY A 179 1.05 -27.06 2.16
C GLY A 179 -0.25 -26.55 2.79
N CYS A 180 -0.70 -25.35 2.43
CA CYS A 180 -1.92 -24.74 2.94
C CYS A 180 -3.18 -24.96 2.12
N ALA A 181 -3.06 -25.36 0.85
CA ALA A 181 -4.17 -25.61 -0.06
C ALA A 181 -5.30 -26.48 0.53
N PRO A 182 -5.03 -27.58 1.26
CA PRO A 182 -6.09 -28.41 1.85
C PRO A 182 -6.98 -27.69 2.87
N PHE A 183 -6.46 -26.65 3.53
CA PHE A 183 -7.20 -25.84 4.51
C PHE A 183 -8.04 -24.73 3.86
N ALA A 184 -7.87 -24.53 2.54
CA ALA A 184 -8.47 -23.45 1.76
C ALA A 184 -9.24 -23.95 0.52
N MET A 185 -9.72 -25.22 0.52
CA MET A 185 -10.36 -25.87 -0.65
C MET A 185 -9.54 -25.66 -1.93
N ASP A 186 -8.24 -25.85 -1.83
CA ASP A 186 -7.27 -25.74 -2.93
C ASP A 186 -7.24 -24.36 -3.62
N LYS A 187 -7.71 -23.31 -2.93
CA LYS A 187 -7.52 -21.94 -3.36
C LYS A 187 -6.10 -21.46 -3.04
N ASN A 188 -5.68 -20.39 -3.71
CA ASN A 188 -4.46 -19.64 -3.38
C ASN A 188 -4.77 -18.59 -2.30
N PRO A 189 -3.77 -18.20 -1.48
CA PRO A 189 -3.97 -17.18 -0.45
C PRO A 189 -4.29 -15.83 -1.07
N ASN A 190 -5.04 -15.02 -0.33
CA ASN A 190 -5.24 -13.62 -0.69
C ASN A 190 -4.00 -12.79 -0.40
N PHE A 191 -3.28 -13.14 0.67
CA PHE A 191 -2.11 -12.42 1.12
C PHE A 191 -0.97 -13.37 1.48
N ILE A 192 0.24 -13.03 1.06
CA ILE A 192 1.47 -13.66 1.49
C ILE A 192 2.23 -12.61 2.28
N LEU A 193 2.35 -12.81 3.59
CA LEU A 193 2.94 -11.84 4.50
C LEU A 193 4.44 -12.13 4.68
N LEU A 194 5.27 -11.16 4.33
CA LEU A 194 6.72 -11.28 4.29
C LEU A 194 7.41 -10.21 5.14
N ASP A 195 8.54 -10.59 5.72
CA ASP A 195 9.61 -9.66 6.06
C ASP A 195 10.51 -9.44 4.84
N TRP A 196 11.18 -8.29 4.76
CA TRP A 196 12.16 -7.98 3.70
C TRP A 196 11.57 -8.07 2.30
N VAL A 197 10.46 -7.36 2.05
CA VAL A 197 9.71 -7.47 0.78
C VAL A 197 10.52 -7.09 -0.47
N ASP A 198 11.66 -6.42 -0.30
CA ASP A 198 12.61 -6.06 -1.34
C ASP A 198 13.62 -7.17 -1.70
N GLU A 199 13.59 -8.30 -0.98
CA GLU A 199 14.48 -9.44 -1.20
C GLU A 199 13.74 -10.63 -1.84
N GLY A 200 14.44 -11.38 -2.69
CA GLY A 200 13.92 -12.58 -3.35
C GLY A 200 12.97 -12.29 -4.52
N GLU A 201 12.04 -13.20 -4.76
CA GLU A 201 11.21 -13.24 -5.98
C GLU A 201 9.71 -13.25 -5.65
N ALA A 202 9.33 -12.69 -4.51
CA ALA A 202 7.98 -12.78 -3.97
C ALA A 202 6.89 -12.29 -4.94
N PHE A 203 7.15 -11.18 -5.64
CA PHE A 203 6.20 -10.63 -6.61
C PHE A 203 6.02 -11.53 -7.84
N LEU A 204 7.08 -12.24 -8.26
CA LEU A 204 6.99 -13.26 -9.30
C LEU A 204 6.15 -14.45 -8.81
N ALA A 205 6.30 -14.87 -7.55
CA ALA A 205 5.47 -15.93 -6.97
C ALA A 205 3.99 -15.53 -6.94
N ALA A 206 3.67 -14.29 -6.52
CA ALA A 206 2.31 -13.76 -6.54
C ALA A 206 1.75 -13.68 -7.96
N ASP A 207 2.56 -13.27 -8.95
CA ASP A 207 2.17 -13.28 -10.36
C ASP A 207 1.81 -14.69 -10.84
N GLN A 208 2.64 -15.70 -10.52
CA GLN A 208 2.36 -17.10 -10.86
C GLN A 208 1.08 -17.63 -10.20
N LEU A 209 0.84 -17.29 -8.93
CA LEU A 209 -0.39 -17.65 -8.21
C LEU A 209 -1.64 -16.97 -8.77
N ASN A 210 -1.47 -15.82 -9.41
CA ASN A 210 -2.52 -15.13 -10.14
C ASN A 210 -2.69 -15.63 -11.59
N GLY A 211 -1.83 -16.53 -12.07
CA GLY A 211 -1.88 -17.10 -13.40
C GLY A 211 -1.13 -16.30 -14.47
N PHE A 212 -0.19 -15.44 -14.07
CA PHE A 212 0.65 -14.68 -14.97
C PHE A 212 2.02 -15.34 -15.15
N THR A 213 2.55 -15.28 -16.36
CA THR A 213 3.86 -15.85 -16.74
C THR A 213 4.92 -14.79 -17.05
N SER A 214 4.53 -13.51 -17.06
CA SER A 214 5.40 -12.35 -17.22
C SER A 214 5.28 -11.43 -16.00
N PRO A 215 6.27 -10.57 -15.68
CA PRO A 215 6.17 -9.60 -14.58
C PRO A 215 5.11 -8.50 -14.79
N SER A 216 4.68 -7.85 -13.69
CA SER A 216 3.64 -6.81 -13.70
C SER A 216 4.12 -5.50 -14.34
N GLN A 217 3.20 -4.68 -14.86
CA GLN A 217 3.50 -3.43 -15.57
C GLN A 217 3.53 -2.17 -14.68
N SER A 218 3.60 -2.28 -13.35
CA SER A 218 3.87 -1.11 -12.48
C SER A 218 4.78 -1.49 -11.30
N ALA A 219 5.78 -0.72 -10.90
CA ALA A 219 6.09 0.71 -11.13
C ALA A 219 7.54 0.90 -11.66
N PRO A 220 7.95 2.12 -12.05
CA PRO A 220 9.21 2.37 -12.75
C PRO A 220 10.41 1.87 -11.96
N ALA A 221 11.37 1.31 -12.69
CA ALA A 221 12.76 1.26 -12.25
C ALA A 221 13.14 2.63 -11.67
N THR A 222 13.76 2.59 -10.50
CA THR A 222 14.81 3.51 -10.04
C THR A 222 14.81 4.90 -10.70
N GLY A 223 14.69 5.95 -9.88
CA GLY A 223 15.13 7.29 -10.25
C GLY A 223 16.62 7.31 -10.62
N GLY A 224 16.93 6.88 -11.84
CA GLY A 224 18.11 7.22 -12.59
C GLY A 224 17.67 8.29 -13.58
N GLU A 225 18.05 9.53 -13.31
CA GLU A 225 17.98 10.63 -14.26
C GLU A 225 18.60 10.20 -15.59
N THR A 226 17.77 9.97 -16.60
CA THR A 226 18.21 10.06 -17.99
C THR A 226 17.89 11.46 -18.46
N ASN A 227 18.89 12.33 -18.35
CA ASN A 227 18.95 13.62 -19.01
C ASN A 227 18.71 13.42 -20.50
N ASN A 228 17.51 13.71 -21.00
CA ASN A 228 17.24 14.06 -22.39
C ASN A 228 15.81 14.62 -22.54
N ALA A 229 15.60 15.83 -22.05
CA ALA A 229 14.56 16.73 -22.56
C ALA A 229 15.15 18.14 -22.68
N PRO A 230 14.92 18.87 -23.78
CA PRO A 230 15.45 20.22 -23.95
C PRO A 230 14.76 21.17 -22.97
N ALA A 231 15.58 21.91 -22.22
CA ALA A 231 15.14 22.84 -21.18
C ALA A 231 14.10 23.85 -21.71
N ARG A 232 12.89 23.81 -21.15
CA ARG A 232 11.91 24.90 -21.30
C ARG A 232 11.90 25.75 -20.04
N SER A 233 12.77 26.76 -20.03
CA SER A 233 12.76 27.87 -19.08
C SER A 233 11.41 28.59 -19.10
N ARG A 234 10.70 28.63 -17.96
CA ARG A 234 9.72 29.67 -17.61
C ARG A 234 9.56 29.83 -16.10
N HIS A 235 10.47 30.58 -15.48
CA HIS A 235 10.17 31.34 -14.26
C HIS A 235 10.41 32.82 -14.55
N GLY A 236 9.32 33.59 -14.62
CA GLY A 236 9.37 35.06 -14.62
C GLY A 236 9.65 35.57 -13.20
N PRO A 237 10.25 36.76 -13.05
CA PRO A 237 10.70 37.24 -11.76
C PRO A 237 9.49 37.70 -10.91
N TRP A 238 9.50 37.28 -9.65
CA TRP A 238 8.65 37.84 -8.61
C TRP A 238 9.14 39.26 -8.28
N LEU A 239 8.34 40.27 -8.59
CA LEU A 239 8.56 41.64 -8.13
C LEU A 239 8.29 41.69 -6.62
N ALA A 240 9.33 41.82 -5.80
CA ALA A 240 9.20 42.21 -4.40
C ALA A 240 9.03 43.73 -4.33
N ILE A 241 7.82 44.19 -4.01
CA ILE A 241 7.56 45.61 -3.74
C ILE A 241 7.98 45.89 -2.29
N LEU A 242 9.14 46.52 -2.13
CA LEU A 242 9.61 47.08 -0.86
C LEU A 242 9.14 48.53 -0.78
N THR A 243 8.07 48.82 -0.05
CA THR A 243 7.64 50.20 0.20
C THR A 243 8.53 50.84 1.27
N LEU A 244 9.54 51.60 0.85
CA LEU A 244 10.21 52.58 1.69
C LEU A 244 9.42 53.90 1.63
N GLY A 245 8.86 54.29 2.78
CA GLY A 245 8.19 55.56 2.94
C GLY A 245 9.17 56.72 2.83
N PHE A 246 8.85 57.67 1.93
CA PHE A 246 9.26 59.06 2.05
C PHE A 246 8.06 59.92 1.65
N GLY A 247 7.56 60.70 2.60
CA GLY A 247 6.50 61.66 2.35
C GLY A 247 7.00 62.84 1.53
N VAL A 248 6.13 63.34 0.65
CA VAL A 248 6.15 64.72 0.17
C VAL A 248 4.71 65.23 0.19
N LEU A 249 4.57 66.37 0.86
CA LEU A 249 3.39 67.22 0.99
C LEU A 249 2.98 67.89 -0.34
N ALA A 250 1.71 68.34 -0.37
CA ALA A 250 1.10 69.38 -1.24
C ALA A 250 0.70 68.91 -2.67
N LEU A 251 -0.43 69.28 -3.30
CA LEU A 251 -1.53 70.26 -3.16
C LEU A 251 -2.84 69.51 -3.57
N GLY A 252 -4.08 69.83 -3.22
CA GLY A 252 -4.80 71.11 -3.15
C GLY A 252 -6.11 70.95 -3.96
N SER A 253 -7.25 71.15 -3.29
CA SER A 253 -8.50 71.72 -3.82
C SER A 253 -9.39 72.09 -2.65
#